data_AF-A0A554RJE6-F1
#
_entry.id   AF-A0A554RJE6-F1
#
_cell.length_a   1.000
_cell.length_b   1.000
_cell.length_c   1.000
_cell.angle_alpha   90.00
_cell.angle_beta   90.00
_cell.angle_gamma   90.00
#
_symmetry.space_group_name_H-M   'P 1'
#
loop_
_entity.id
_entity.type
_entity.pdbx_description
1 polymer ?
#
loop_
_entity_poly.entity_id
_entity_poly.type
_entity_poly.pdbx_seq_one_letter_code
_entity_poly.pdbx_strand_id
1 'polypeptide(L)'
;MARLGVAESQLVQGAYVDLLRAQAAPSKAGATAMERLEKWLEINLQEVHADLAPGCTEAAIAEFECEVGRSFPASLKDLYRAHDGQAGTANTGPFYGLSFLSMAQAKGHWIDWKKIADETSPEVMEGASMFSKSASAGTVKEIYANAYWIPFAYDHGGNYLGVDLDPGPRGTIGQVINFGRDEDEKFVVASSVAAFLEWLVDQLESGNSTVRLEDDGGRSLNTKEPEMSHFLDAIKILFASQRGA
;
A
#
# COMPACT_ATOMS: atom_id res chain seq x y z
N MET A 1 24.06 36.34 -2.40
CA MET A 1 23.24 35.30 -3.06
C MET A 1 23.93 33.95 -2.91
N ALA A 2 23.82 33.31 -1.75
CA ALA A 2 24.09 31.88 -1.51
C ALA A 2 24.01 31.62 0.01
N ARG A 3 22.95 30.95 0.49
CA ARG A 3 22.87 30.22 1.79
C ARG A 3 21.48 29.62 2.04
N LEU A 4 20.91 28.90 1.07
CA LEU A 4 19.65 28.15 1.25
C LEU A 4 19.75 26.65 0.93
N GLY A 5 20.85 26.16 0.33
CA GLY A 5 20.90 24.79 -0.20
C GLY A 5 21.47 23.69 0.71
N VAL A 6 21.80 23.96 1.97
CA VAL A 6 22.45 22.96 2.85
C VAL A 6 21.50 22.37 3.89
N ALA A 7 20.44 23.09 4.27
CA ALA A 7 19.51 22.64 5.31
C ALA A 7 18.48 21.62 4.81
N GLU A 8 17.96 21.77 3.58
CA GLU A 8 17.02 20.79 2.98
C GLU A 8 17.68 19.44 2.68
N SER A 9 18.96 19.46 2.27
CA SER A 9 19.74 18.25 2.00
C SER A 9 19.97 17.38 3.23
N GLN A 10 20.02 17.96 4.43
CA GLN A 10 20.22 17.22 5.68
C GLN A 10 18.92 16.66 6.26
N LEU A 11 17.77 17.31 6.00
CA LEU A 11 16.45 16.85 6.43
C LEU A 11 15.98 15.61 5.63
N VAL A 12 16.23 15.58 4.32
CA VAL A 12 15.86 14.45 3.45
C VAL A 12 16.76 13.23 3.69
N GLN A 13 18.04 13.41 4.03
CA GLN A 13 18.92 12.32 4.45
C GLN A 13 18.60 11.78 5.86
N GLY A 14 18.08 12.62 6.76
CA GLY A 14 17.64 12.20 8.10
C GLY A 14 16.46 11.23 8.06
N ALA A 15 15.42 11.55 7.27
CA ALA A 15 14.23 10.72 7.12
C ALA A 15 14.54 9.34 6.50
N TYR A 16 15.54 9.26 5.60
CA TYR A 16 15.90 8.02 4.92
C TYR A 16 16.66 7.01 5.80
N VAL A 17 17.48 7.50 6.74
CA VAL A 17 18.20 6.63 7.69
C VAL A 17 17.24 6.06 8.75
N ASP A 18 16.14 6.76 9.05
CA ASP A 18 15.11 6.27 9.97
C ASP A 18 14.17 5.23 9.31
N LEU A 19 13.87 5.37 8.02
CA LEU A 19 13.08 4.41 7.23
C LEU A 19 13.74 3.03 7.08
N LEU A 20 15.08 2.96 7.02
CA LEU A 20 15.83 1.70 6.95
C LEU A 20 16.20 1.14 8.34
N ARG A 21 16.03 1.92 9.42
CA ARG A 21 16.31 1.51 10.80
C ARG A 21 15.07 1.15 11.61
N ALA A 22 13.87 1.19 11.02
CA ALA A 22 12.68 0.60 11.61
C ALA A 22 12.74 -0.95 11.60
N GLN A 23 13.79 -1.52 12.20
CA GLN A 23 13.67 -2.78 12.91
C GLN A 23 12.69 -2.52 14.05
N ALA A 24 11.46 -3.02 13.91
CA ALA A 24 10.38 -3.06 14.90
C ALA A 24 10.66 -2.21 16.16
N ALA A 25 10.52 -0.89 16.05
CA ALA A 25 10.52 -0.05 17.23
C ALA A 25 9.35 -0.52 18.11
N PRO A 26 9.54 -0.70 19.43
CA PRO A 26 8.46 -1.14 20.31
C PRO A 26 7.29 -0.16 20.21
N SER A 27 6.07 -0.69 20.14
CA SER A 27 4.86 0.13 19.94
C SER A 27 4.80 1.24 20.99
N LYS A 28 4.51 2.47 20.53
CA LYS A 28 4.23 3.59 21.43
C LYS A 28 2.94 3.25 22.19
N ALA A 29 3.10 2.98 23.49
CA ALA A 29 2.01 2.78 24.44
C ALA A 29 1.00 1.67 24.09
N GLY A 30 1.45 0.43 23.89
CA GLY A 30 0.61 -0.79 24.02
C GLY A 30 -0.50 -1.01 22.97
N ALA A 31 -0.93 0.03 22.26
CA ALA A 31 -1.86 -0.03 21.15
C ALA A 31 -1.13 -0.42 19.85
N THR A 32 -1.82 -1.18 19.01
CA THR A 32 -1.39 -1.57 17.67
C THR A 32 -1.54 -0.40 16.68
N ALA A 33 -0.82 -0.46 15.55
CA ALA A 33 -1.00 0.51 14.46
C ALA A 33 -2.45 0.62 13.98
N MET A 34 -3.18 -0.50 13.97
CA MET A 34 -4.59 -0.52 13.54
C MET A 34 -5.48 0.24 14.52
N GLU A 35 -5.36 -0.01 15.82
CA GLU A 35 -6.14 0.72 16.83
C GLU A 35 -5.84 2.24 16.80
N ARG A 36 -4.59 2.62 16.50
CA ARG A 36 -4.21 4.03 16.29
C ARG A 36 -4.85 4.61 15.03
N LEU A 37 -4.87 3.84 13.94
CA LEU A 37 -5.52 4.24 12.68
C LEU A 37 -7.02 4.41 12.86
N GLU A 38 -7.71 3.44 13.49
CA GLU A 38 -9.13 3.51 13.82
C GLU A 38 -9.45 4.78 14.61
N LYS A 39 -8.67 5.07 15.67
CA LYS A 39 -8.83 6.28 16.47
C LYS A 39 -8.63 7.56 15.67
N TRP A 40 -7.65 7.58 14.76
CA TRP A 40 -7.44 8.73 13.89
C TRP A 40 -8.62 8.93 12.94
N LEU A 41 -9.15 7.85 12.35
CA LEU A 41 -10.33 7.89 11.48
C LEU A 41 -11.59 8.32 12.23
N GLU A 42 -11.82 7.81 13.45
CA GLU A 42 -12.96 8.21 14.29
C GLU A 42 -13.00 9.72 14.55
N ILE A 43 -11.83 10.36 14.66
CA ILE A 43 -11.73 11.81 14.90
C ILE A 43 -11.83 12.61 13.60
N ASN A 44 -11.18 12.16 12.52
CA ASN A 44 -10.98 12.98 11.33
C ASN A 44 -11.90 12.61 10.15
N LEU A 45 -12.29 11.35 10.03
CA LEU A 45 -13.04 10.73 8.92
C LEU A 45 -14.03 9.66 9.44
N GLN A 46 -15.02 10.09 10.23
CA GLN A 46 -15.99 9.21 10.88
C GLN A 46 -16.72 8.28 9.91
N GLU A 47 -17.01 8.75 8.70
CA GLU A 47 -17.61 7.96 7.63
C GLU A 47 -16.72 6.80 7.19
N VAL A 48 -15.40 6.99 7.13
CA VAL A 48 -14.45 5.91 6.79
C VAL A 48 -14.35 4.92 7.94
N HIS A 49 -14.27 5.41 9.19
CA HIS A 49 -14.25 4.56 10.38
C HIS A 49 -15.51 3.69 10.47
N ALA A 50 -16.69 4.28 10.26
CA ALA A 50 -17.96 3.56 10.27
C ALA A 50 -18.13 2.57 9.10
N ASP A 51 -17.40 2.80 8.01
CA ASP A 51 -17.41 1.95 6.82
C ASP A 51 -16.44 0.76 6.93
N LEU A 52 -15.56 0.70 7.93
CA LEU A 52 -14.70 -0.47 8.17
C LEU A 52 -15.56 -1.68 8.58
N ALA A 53 -15.49 -2.75 7.80
CA ALA A 53 -16.21 -3.97 8.09
C ALA A 53 -15.55 -4.73 9.26
N PRO A 54 -16.31 -5.52 10.04
CA PRO A 54 -15.72 -6.44 11.01
C PRO A 54 -14.73 -7.40 10.34
N GLY A 55 -13.71 -7.85 11.07
CA GLY A 55 -12.72 -8.80 10.59
C GLY A 55 -13.29 -10.08 10.00
N CYS A 56 -12.61 -10.62 8.99
CA CYS A 56 -13.01 -11.86 8.32
C CYS A 56 -12.63 -13.10 9.15
N THR A 57 -13.22 -14.24 8.78
CA THR A 57 -12.93 -15.51 9.45
C THR A 57 -11.62 -16.14 8.96
N GLU A 58 -10.97 -16.94 9.82
CA GLU A 58 -9.78 -17.74 9.42
C GLU A 58 -10.08 -18.65 8.21
N ALA A 59 -11.33 -19.11 8.06
CA ALA A 59 -11.74 -19.94 6.92
C ALA A 59 -11.69 -19.15 5.61
N ALA A 60 -12.12 -17.88 5.60
CA ALA A 60 -12.05 -17.03 4.41
C ALA A 60 -10.59 -16.73 4.02
N ILE A 61 -9.71 -16.48 4.99
CA ILE A 61 -8.27 -16.33 4.77
C ILE A 61 -7.70 -17.62 4.16
N ALA A 62 -7.98 -18.77 4.77
CA ALA A 62 -7.45 -20.06 4.34
C ALA A 62 -7.94 -20.47 2.94
N GLU A 63 -9.19 -20.14 2.59
CA GLU A 63 -9.73 -20.33 1.24
C GLU A 63 -8.91 -19.56 0.21
N PHE A 64 -8.63 -18.28 0.46
CA PHE A 64 -7.84 -17.48 -0.47
C PHE A 64 -6.37 -17.93 -0.53
N GLU A 65 -5.74 -18.26 0.61
CA GLU A 65 -4.40 -18.87 0.64
C GLU A 65 -4.33 -20.16 -0.19
N CYS A 66 -5.37 -21.00 -0.11
CA CYS A 66 -5.48 -22.25 -0.86
C CYS A 66 -5.51 -22.01 -2.39
N GLU A 67 -6.27 -21.01 -2.84
CA GLU A 67 -6.36 -20.66 -4.27
C GLU A 67 -5.08 -20.03 -4.81
N VAL A 68 -4.42 -19.20 -4.01
CA VAL A 68 -3.11 -18.64 -4.34
C VAL A 68 -2.03 -19.74 -4.34
N GLY A 69 -2.24 -20.80 -3.57
CA GLY A 69 -1.26 -21.88 -3.37
C GLY A 69 -0.07 -21.46 -2.50
N ARG A 70 -0.20 -20.37 -1.73
CA ARG A 70 0.81 -19.86 -0.79
C ARG A 70 0.13 -19.31 0.46
N SER A 71 0.75 -19.51 1.62
CA SER A 71 0.30 -18.84 2.84
C SER A 71 0.59 -17.35 2.80
N PHE A 72 -0.34 -16.57 3.33
CA PHE A 72 -0.20 -15.14 3.52
C PHE A 72 0.68 -14.82 4.73
N PRO A 73 1.49 -13.74 4.66
CA PRO A 73 2.25 -13.24 5.81
C PRO A 73 1.32 -12.93 6.99
N ALA A 74 1.82 -13.14 8.21
CA ALA A 74 1.05 -12.90 9.43
C ALA A 74 0.42 -11.50 9.48
N SER A 75 1.18 -10.47 9.10
CA SER A 75 0.69 -9.09 9.12
C SER A 75 -0.46 -8.81 8.14
N LEU A 76 -0.54 -9.54 7.01
CA LEU A 76 -1.70 -9.42 6.10
C LEU A 76 -2.94 -10.08 6.71
N LYS A 77 -2.75 -11.22 7.39
CA LYS A 77 -3.83 -11.88 8.12
C LYS A 77 -4.31 -11.03 9.29
N ASP A 78 -3.40 -10.39 10.03
CA ASP A 78 -3.75 -9.52 11.14
C ASP A 78 -4.55 -8.29 10.67
N LEU A 79 -4.20 -7.71 9.52
CA LEU A 79 -5.00 -6.65 8.87
C LEU A 79 -6.45 -7.13 8.62
N TYR A 80 -6.61 -8.31 8.03
CA TYR A 80 -7.93 -8.87 7.70
C TYR A 80 -8.70 -9.45 8.91
N ARG A 81 -8.02 -9.81 9.99
CA ARG A 81 -8.63 -10.15 11.28
C ARG A 81 -9.18 -8.93 12.00
N ALA A 82 -8.56 -7.77 11.80
CA ALA A 82 -9.09 -6.51 12.32
C ALA A 82 -10.32 -6.09 11.52
N HIS A 83 -10.19 -6.00 10.20
CA HIS A 83 -11.26 -5.55 9.31
C HIS A 83 -11.26 -6.27 7.97
N ASP A 84 -12.44 -6.73 7.53
CA ASP A 84 -12.64 -7.29 6.19
C ASP A 84 -12.87 -6.20 5.14
N GLY A 85 -11.93 -5.26 5.04
CA GLY A 85 -12.05 -4.11 4.16
C GLY A 85 -13.10 -3.09 4.58
N GLN A 86 -13.58 -2.33 3.60
CA GLN A 86 -14.69 -1.38 3.72
C GLN A 86 -16.00 -1.96 3.19
N ALA A 87 -17.13 -1.56 3.78
CA ALA A 87 -18.47 -1.90 3.30
C ALA A 87 -18.85 -1.17 1.99
N GLY A 88 -18.10 -0.13 1.62
CA GLY A 88 -18.22 0.57 0.34
C GLY A 88 -19.22 1.72 0.35
N THR A 89 -19.51 2.29 1.53
CA THR A 89 -20.40 3.44 1.69
C THR A 89 -19.64 4.77 1.75
N ALA A 90 -18.35 4.78 2.09
CA ALA A 90 -17.52 5.97 2.08
C ALA A 90 -16.91 6.22 0.69
N ASN A 91 -16.80 7.49 0.29
CA ASN A 91 -16.21 7.90 -1.00
C ASN A 91 -14.67 7.90 -1.01
N THR A 92 -14.03 7.53 0.11
CA THR A 92 -12.58 7.51 0.26
C THR A 92 -12.17 6.34 1.16
N GLY A 93 -10.89 6.01 1.16
CA GLY A 93 -10.36 4.92 1.97
C GLY A 93 -9.29 5.31 2.98
N PRO A 94 -8.99 4.42 3.94
CA PRO A 94 -8.14 4.71 5.08
C PRO A 94 -6.65 4.86 4.72
N PHE A 95 -6.25 4.40 3.53
CA PHE A 95 -4.86 4.39 3.09
C PHE A 95 -4.59 5.54 2.12
N TYR A 96 -4.63 6.78 2.62
CA TYR A 96 -4.53 7.99 1.80
C TYR A 96 -5.47 7.97 0.58
N GLY A 97 -6.73 7.62 0.84
CA GLY A 97 -7.79 7.64 -0.16
C GLY A 97 -8.00 6.34 -0.90
N LEU A 98 -7.05 5.39 -0.86
CA LEU A 98 -7.24 4.05 -1.44
C LEU A 98 -8.22 3.23 -0.62
N SER A 99 -9.24 2.67 -1.27
CA SER A 99 -10.24 1.82 -0.63
C SER A 99 -9.61 0.54 -0.11
N PHE A 100 -9.93 0.18 1.14
CA PHE A 100 -9.52 -1.10 1.71
C PHE A 100 -10.43 -2.21 1.19
N LEU A 101 -9.88 -3.11 0.37
CA LEU A 101 -10.62 -4.23 -0.21
C LEU A 101 -10.94 -5.27 0.85
N SER A 102 -12.21 -5.71 0.89
CA SER A 102 -12.58 -6.96 1.57
C SER A 102 -11.85 -8.15 0.94
N MET A 103 -11.75 -9.26 1.67
CA MET A 103 -11.16 -10.51 1.21
C MET A 103 -11.80 -10.98 -0.11
N ALA A 104 -13.14 -10.86 -0.21
CA ALA A 104 -13.88 -11.23 -1.41
C ALA A 104 -13.53 -10.34 -2.61
N GLN A 105 -13.41 -9.03 -2.40
CA GLN A 105 -12.99 -8.10 -3.44
C GLN A 105 -11.52 -8.33 -3.83
N ALA A 106 -10.62 -8.43 -2.85
CA ALA A 106 -9.20 -8.73 -3.07
C ALA A 106 -9.01 -9.99 -3.91
N LYS A 107 -9.75 -11.06 -3.58
CA LYS A 107 -9.80 -12.30 -4.38
C LYS A 107 -10.33 -12.06 -5.80
N GLY A 108 -11.41 -11.31 -5.97
CA GLY A 108 -11.95 -10.95 -7.29
C GLY A 108 -10.91 -10.22 -8.17
N HIS A 109 -10.32 -9.14 -7.64
CA HIS A 109 -9.27 -8.39 -8.32
C HIS A 109 -8.04 -9.27 -8.62
N TRP A 110 -7.64 -10.12 -7.67
CA TRP A 110 -6.54 -11.05 -7.87
C TRP A 110 -6.82 -12.06 -8.98
N ILE A 111 -8.03 -12.62 -9.08
CA ILE A 111 -8.43 -13.55 -10.16
C ILE A 111 -8.25 -12.86 -11.53
N ASP A 112 -8.67 -11.61 -11.67
CA ASP A 112 -8.54 -10.86 -12.92
C ASP A 112 -7.06 -10.66 -13.31
N TRP A 113 -6.21 -10.28 -12.35
CA TRP A 113 -4.77 -10.12 -12.58
C TRP A 113 -4.03 -11.44 -12.81
N LYS A 114 -4.42 -12.49 -12.10
CA LYS A 114 -3.89 -13.84 -12.30
C LYS A 114 -4.23 -14.34 -13.70
N LYS A 115 -5.43 -14.07 -14.20
CA LYS A 115 -5.82 -14.39 -15.57
C LYS A 115 -4.89 -13.74 -16.59
N ILE A 116 -4.57 -12.45 -16.39
CA ILE A 116 -3.60 -11.74 -17.24
C ILE A 116 -2.22 -12.41 -17.15
N ALA A 117 -1.75 -12.75 -15.95
CA ALA A 117 -0.45 -13.38 -15.75
C ALA A 117 -0.35 -14.78 -16.39
N ASP A 118 -1.41 -15.58 -16.33
CA ASP A 118 -1.39 -16.99 -16.77
C ASP A 118 -1.76 -17.17 -18.25
N GLU A 119 -2.73 -16.39 -18.77
CA GLU A 119 -3.30 -16.61 -20.09
C GLU A 119 -2.64 -15.76 -21.19
N THR A 120 -1.88 -14.73 -20.82
CA THR A 120 -1.17 -13.89 -21.79
C THR A 120 0.04 -14.63 -22.36
N SER A 121 0.20 -14.61 -23.69
CA SER A 121 1.36 -15.23 -24.32
C SER A 121 2.67 -14.55 -23.87
N PRO A 122 3.81 -15.26 -23.85
CA PRO A 122 5.08 -14.67 -23.45
C PRO A 122 5.45 -13.39 -24.23
N GLU A 123 5.20 -13.36 -25.55
CA GLU A 123 5.45 -12.19 -26.41
C GLU A 123 4.62 -10.97 -26.00
N VAL A 124 3.32 -11.17 -25.72
CA VAL A 124 2.44 -10.07 -25.30
C VAL A 124 2.80 -9.61 -23.89
N MET A 125 3.16 -10.52 -22.98
CA MET A 125 3.59 -10.18 -21.64
C MET A 125 4.92 -9.41 -21.65
N GLU A 126 5.86 -9.78 -22.52
CA GLU A 126 7.10 -9.03 -22.74
C GLU A 126 6.81 -7.61 -23.23
N GLY A 127 5.92 -7.46 -24.21
CA GLY A 127 5.46 -6.15 -24.69
C GLY A 127 4.79 -5.31 -23.60
N ALA A 128 3.90 -5.90 -22.80
CA ALA A 128 3.23 -5.23 -21.68
C ALA A 128 4.21 -4.85 -20.56
N SER A 129 5.27 -5.65 -20.37
CA SER A 129 6.29 -5.42 -19.34
C SER A 129 7.41 -4.49 -19.79
N MET A 130 7.40 -4.02 -21.05
CA MET A 130 8.49 -3.21 -21.63
C MET A 130 8.87 -1.97 -20.80
N PHE A 131 7.90 -1.36 -20.12
CA PHE A 131 8.12 -0.19 -19.27
C PHE A 131 8.11 -0.51 -17.78
N SER A 132 7.84 -1.78 -17.41
CA SER A 132 7.83 -2.20 -16.01
C SER A 132 9.22 -2.13 -15.42
N LYS A 133 9.36 -1.46 -14.27
CA LYS A 133 10.64 -1.27 -13.56
C LYS A 133 10.46 -1.44 -12.07
N SER A 134 11.50 -1.93 -11.40
CA SER A 134 11.61 -1.89 -9.95
C SER A 134 12.42 -0.66 -9.56
N ALA A 135 11.86 0.23 -8.75
CA ALA A 135 12.51 1.49 -8.35
C ALA A 135 13.90 1.24 -7.75
N SER A 136 14.01 0.23 -6.87
CA SER A 136 15.28 -0.40 -6.54
C SER A 136 15.41 -1.71 -7.32
N ALA A 137 16.45 -1.88 -8.13
CA ALA A 137 16.51 -2.97 -9.09
C ALA A 137 16.37 -4.35 -8.41
N GLY A 138 15.57 -5.26 -8.96
CA GLY A 138 15.45 -6.63 -8.42
C GLY A 138 14.84 -6.76 -7.02
N THR A 139 14.24 -5.73 -6.43
CA THR A 139 13.39 -5.88 -5.24
C THR A 139 11.99 -6.35 -5.62
N VAL A 140 11.43 -5.82 -6.70
CA VAL A 140 10.18 -6.25 -7.32
C VAL A 140 10.49 -6.83 -8.71
N LYS A 141 9.72 -7.82 -9.17
CA LYS A 141 9.86 -8.32 -10.55
C LYS A 141 9.38 -7.26 -11.54
N GLU A 142 10.16 -7.03 -12.59
CA GLU A 142 9.88 -6.04 -13.63
C GLU A 142 8.92 -6.59 -14.69
N ILE A 143 7.72 -6.95 -14.23
CA ILE A 143 6.65 -7.54 -15.04
C ILE A 143 5.35 -6.76 -14.85
N TYR A 144 4.49 -6.78 -15.87
CA TYR A 144 3.20 -6.09 -15.83
C TYR A 144 2.21 -6.73 -14.85
N ALA A 145 2.13 -8.06 -14.84
CA ALA A 145 1.25 -8.82 -13.96
C ALA A 145 1.98 -9.98 -13.29
N ASN A 146 1.69 -10.24 -12.02
CA ASN A 146 2.18 -11.40 -11.27
C ASN A 146 1.02 -12.03 -10.47
N ALA A 147 0.81 -13.34 -10.63
CA ALA A 147 -0.21 -14.08 -9.89
C ALA A 147 0.05 -14.16 -8.38
N TYR A 148 1.20 -13.68 -7.89
CA TYR A 148 1.58 -13.67 -6.49
C TYR A 148 1.63 -12.26 -5.89
N TRP A 149 1.09 -11.26 -6.58
CA TRP A 149 0.80 -9.93 -6.02
C TRP A 149 -0.64 -9.90 -5.53
N ILE A 150 -0.82 -9.77 -4.20
CA ILE A 150 -2.12 -9.86 -3.56
C ILE A 150 -2.61 -8.44 -3.21
N PRO A 151 -3.63 -7.90 -3.90
CA PRO A 151 -4.12 -6.56 -3.63
C PRO A 151 -4.85 -6.50 -2.28
N PHE A 152 -4.63 -5.45 -1.52
CA PHE A 152 -5.45 -5.12 -0.35
C PHE A 152 -6.01 -3.69 -0.39
N ALA A 153 -5.44 -2.79 -1.18
CA ALA A 153 -5.98 -1.45 -1.38
C ALA A 153 -6.15 -1.14 -2.88
N TYR A 154 -7.15 -0.34 -3.23
CA TYR A 154 -7.53 -0.07 -4.61
C TYR A 154 -7.87 1.40 -4.83
N ASP A 155 -7.50 1.93 -6.00
CA ASP A 155 -7.73 3.32 -6.39
C ASP A 155 -8.97 3.55 -7.29
N HIS A 156 -9.74 2.50 -7.62
CA HIS A 156 -10.83 2.53 -8.59
C HIS A 156 -10.44 2.72 -10.06
N GLY A 157 -9.15 2.85 -10.36
CA GLY A 157 -8.57 3.03 -11.71
C GLY A 157 -7.84 1.81 -12.26
N GLY A 158 -7.61 0.78 -11.43
CA GLY A 158 -6.86 -0.41 -11.80
C GLY A 158 -5.49 -0.48 -11.13
N ASN A 159 -5.25 0.32 -10.09
CA ASN A 159 -3.99 0.41 -9.37
C ASN A 159 -4.18 0.11 -7.88
N TYR A 160 -3.15 -0.46 -7.27
CA TYR A 160 -3.27 -1.13 -5.98
C TYR A 160 -2.07 -0.86 -5.09
N LEU A 161 -2.31 -0.97 -3.78
CA LEU A 161 -1.29 -1.49 -2.87
C LEU A 161 -1.56 -2.98 -2.65
N GLY A 162 -0.49 -3.76 -2.60
CA GLY A 162 -0.58 -5.18 -2.29
C GLY A 162 0.66 -5.77 -1.69
N VAL A 163 0.53 -7.02 -1.30
CA VAL A 163 1.60 -7.84 -0.76
C VAL A 163 2.23 -8.65 -1.87
N ASP A 164 3.55 -8.55 -2.00
CA ASP A 164 4.33 -9.32 -2.96
C ASP A 164 4.81 -10.64 -2.33
N LEU A 165 4.25 -11.74 -2.81
CA LEU A 165 4.63 -13.09 -2.37
C LEU A 165 5.70 -13.72 -3.27
N ASP A 166 6.13 -13.05 -4.33
CA ASP A 166 7.07 -13.55 -5.33
C ASP A 166 8.05 -12.44 -5.77
N PRO A 167 8.83 -11.89 -4.82
CA PRO A 167 9.69 -10.74 -5.07
C PRO A 167 10.86 -11.07 -5.98
N GLY A 168 11.57 -10.03 -6.40
CA GLY A 168 12.86 -10.18 -7.05
C GLY A 168 13.97 -10.69 -6.10
N PRO A 169 15.17 -10.98 -6.61
CA PRO A 169 16.26 -11.57 -5.83
C PRO A 169 16.80 -10.69 -4.69
N ARG A 170 16.52 -9.38 -4.69
CA ARG A 170 16.86 -8.44 -3.61
C ARG A 170 15.64 -8.06 -2.75
N GLY A 171 14.46 -8.59 -3.05
CA GLY A 171 13.22 -8.28 -2.33
C GLY A 171 12.94 -9.23 -1.17
N THR A 172 11.87 -8.95 -0.44
CA THR A 172 11.43 -9.74 0.72
C THR A 172 10.01 -10.25 0.51
N ILE A 173 9.77 -11.54 0.73
CA ILE A 173 8.42 -12.12 0.65
C ILE A 173 7.56 -11.45 1.70
N GLY A 174 6.42 -10.88 1.29
CA GLY A 174 5.51 -10.16 2.15
C GLY A 174 5.70 -8.64 2.16
N GLN A 175 6.65 -8.10 1.37
CA GLN A 175 6.80 -6.66 1.19
C GLN A 175 5.53 -6.03 0.57
N VAL A 176 5.24 -4.78 0.92
CA VAL A 176 4.13 -4.01 0.37
C VAL A 176 4.62 -3.21 -0.82
N ILE A 177 3.92 -3.31 -1.96
CA ILE A 177 4.27 -2.64 -3.21
C ILE A 177 3.07 -1.90 -3.81
N ASN A 178 3.33 -0.87 -4.61
CA ASN A 178 2.36 -0.42 -5.62
C ASN A 178 2.47 -1.32 -6.86
N PHE A 179 1.34 -1.61 -7.48
CA PHE A 179 1.25 -2.29 -8.78
C PHE A 179 -0.10 -2.01 -9.42
N GLY A 180 -0.25 -2.35 -10.70
CA GLY A 180 -1.51 -2.20 -11.41
C GLY A 180 -1.32 -1.70 -12.83
N ARG A 181 -2.44 -1.25 -13.41
CA ARG A 181 -2.57 -0.86 -14.81
C ARG A 181 -1.59 0.24 -15.22
N ASP A 182 -1.43 1.24 -14.36
CA ASP A 182 -0.68 2.48 -14.62
C ASP A 182 0.60 2.57 -13.77
N GLU A 183 0.90 1.53 -13.00
CA GLU A 183 2.07 1.46 -12.12
C GLU A 183 3.24 0.78 -12.85
N ASP A 184 3.83 1.48 -13.84
CA ASP A 184 5.01 1.00 -14.56
C ASP A 184 6.22 0.84 -13.62
N GLU A 185 6.48 1.84 -12.78
CA GLU A 185 7.56 1.82 -11.78
C GLU A 185 7.02 1.36 -10.41
N LYS A 186 7.49 0.20 -9.94
CA LYS A 186 7.08 -0.42 -8.68
C LYS A 186 8.05 -0.05 -7.57
N PHE A 187 7.52 0.33 -6.42
CA PHE A 187 8.24 0.70 -5.21
C PHE A 187 7.91 -0.29 -4.11
N VAL A 188 8.90 -0.57 -3.25
CA VAL A 188 8.64 -1.24 -1.97
C VAL A 188 8.25 -0.18 -0.95
N VAL A 189 6.96 -0.06 -0.65
CA VAL A 189 6.42 0.94 0.28
C VAL A 189 6.73 0.57 1.73
N ALA A 190 6.76 -0.73 2.04
CA ALA A 190 7.16 -1.25 3.35
C ALA A 190 7.63 -2.70 3.27
N SER A 191 8.37 -3.17 4.29
CA SER A 191 8.82 -4.56 4.39
C SER A 191 7.72 -5.56 4.77
N SER A 192 6.60 -5.07 5.30
CA SER A 192 5.42 -5.86 5.68
C SER A 192 4.21 -4.94 5.83
N VAL A 193 3.00 -5.51 5.89
CA VAL A 193 1.77 -4.76 6.17
C VAL A 193 1.83 -4.08 7.54
N ALA A 194 2.42 -4.73 8.55
CA ALA A 194 2.59 -4.14 9.87
C ALA A 194 3.47 -2.89 9.82
N ALA A 195 4.60 -2.96 9.10
CA ALA A 195 5.48 -1.81 8.90
C ALA A 195 4.80 -0.69 8.09
N PHE A 196 3.97 -1.04 7.10
CA PHE A 196 3.17 -0.07 6.35
C PHE A 196 2.16 0.66 7.25
N LEU A 197 1.40 -0.07 8.08
CA LEU A 197 0.42 0.54 8.98
C LEU A 197 1.07 1.44 10.02
N GLU A 198 2.19 1.02 10.62
CA GLU A 198 2.96 1.87 11.55
C GLU A 198 3.44 3.15 10.86
N TRP A 199 4.02 3.04 9.66
CA TRP A 199 4.44 4.23 8.89
C TRP A 199 3.26 5.14 8.57
N LEU A 200 2.16 4.59 8.06
CA LEU A 200 0.96 5.34 7.69
C LEU A 200 0.42 6.13 8.88
N VAL A 201 0.20 5.46 10.02
CA VAL A 201 -0.41 6.13 11.18
C VAL A 201 0.54 7.15 11.79
N ASP A 202 1.86 6.92 11.76
CA ASP A 202 2.85 7.93 12.16
C ASP A 202 2.76 9.19 11.27
N GLN A 203 2.58 9.02 9.95
CA GLN A 203 2.38 10.16 9.05
C GLN A 203 1.10 10.93 9.41
N LEU A 204 -0.01 10.24 9.59
CA LEU A 204 -1.32 10.83 9.92
C LEU A 204 -1.28 11.57 11.28
N GLU A 205 -0.69 10.96 12.30
CA GLU A 205 -0.55 11.56 13.64
C GLU A 205 0.41 12.76 13.65
N SER A 206 1.42 12.78 12.77
CA SER A 206 2.29 13.95 12.60
C SER A 206 1.66 15.09 11.79
N GLY A 207 0.44 14.91 11.29
CA GLY A 207 -0.29 15.91 10.51
C GLY A 207 0.08 15.93 9.02
N ASN A 208 0.71 14.87 8.50
CA ASN A 208 0.93 14.70 7.07
C ASN A 208 -0.33 14.15 6.39
N SER A 209 -1.41 14.91 6.47
CA SER A 209 -2.69 14.57 5.87
C SER A 209 -3.43 15.82 5.47
N THR A 210 -4.11 15.77 4.33
CA THR A 210 -5.07 16.78 3.92
C THR A 210 -6.43 16.10 3.75
N VAL A 211 -7.43 16.57 4.49
CA VAL A 211 -8.84 16.17 4.32
C VAL A 211 -9.58 17.31 3.63
N ARG A 212 -10.15 17.05 2.45
CA ARG A 212 -10.88 18.05 1.66
C ARG A 212 -12.32 17.63 1.47
N LEU A 213 -13.24 18.60 1.44
CA LEU A 213 -14.62 18.39 1.02
C LEU A 213 -14.65 18.49 -0.51
N GLU A 214 -15.19 17.47 -1.16
CA GLU A 214 -15.30 17.34 -2.61
C GLU A 214 -16.66 17.84 -3.11
N ASP A 215 -16.77 18.08 -4.42
CA ASP A 215 -17.99 18.62 -5.05
C ASP A 215 -19.21 17.70 -4.91
N ASP A 216 -19.00 16.39 -4.73
CA ASP A 216 -20.04 15.40 -4.50
C ASP A 216 -20.53 15.34 -3.03
N GLY A 217 -19.96 16.19 -2.16
CA GLY A 217 -20.24 16.24 -0.73
C GLY A 217 -19.49 15.19 0.10
N GLY A 218 -18.71 14.31 -0.54
CA GLY A 218 -17.78 13.40 0.12
C GLY A 218 -16.52 14.12 0.59
N ARG A 219 -15.67 13.40 1.34
CA ARG A 219 -14.35 13.90 1.73
C ARG A 219 -13.26 13.00 1.22
N SER A 220 -12.15 13.59 0.78
CA SER A 220 -10.94 12.88 0.38
C SER A 220 -9.90 12.89 1.50
N LEU A 221 -9.04 11.86 1.53
CA LEU A 221 -7.85 11.79 2.37
C LEU A 221 -6.60 11.73 1.50
N ASN A 222 -5.70 12.70 1.66
CA ASN A 222 -4.54 12.87 0.80
C ASN A 222 -3.27 13.16 1.60
N THR A 223 -2.09 12.98 1.00
CA THR A 223 -0.83 13.41 1.62
C THR A 223 -0.74 14.94 1.62
N LYS A 224 -0.15 15.52 2.66
CA LYS A 224 0.10 16.97 2.74
C LYS A 224 1.50 17.34 2.27
N GLU A 225 2.48 16.50 2.58
CA GLU A 225 3.88 16.64 2.22
C GLU A 225 4.41 15.28 1.75
N PRO A 226 4.62 15.09 0.42
CA PRO A 226 4.25 16.02 -0.66
C PRO A 226 2.73 16.17 -0.76
N GLU A 227 2.27 17.34 -1.18
CA GLU A 227 0.84 17.54 -1.45
C GLU A 227 0.48 16.84 -2.76
N MET A 228 -0.32 15.77 -2.68
CA MET A 228 -0.75 14.97 -3.82
C MET A 228 -2.18 14.50 -3.61
N SER A 229 -2.99 14.52 -4.67
CA SER A 229 -4.38 14.05 -4.65
C SER A 229 -4.55 12.55 -4.90
N HIS A 230 -3.44 11.82 -5.12
CA HIS A 230 -3.43 10.38 -5.35
C HIS A 230 -2.19 9.78 -4.70
N PHE A 231 -2.39 8.80 -3.83
CA PHE A 231 -1.30 8.27 -3.00
C PHE A 231 -0.25 7.50 -3.79
N LEU A 232 -0.62 6.80 -4.86
CA LEU A 232 0.35 6.05 -5.67
C LEU A 232 1.30 6.98 -6.44
N ASP A 233 0.84 8.19 -6.78
CA ASP A 233 1.73 9.23 -7.28
C ASP A 233 2.62 9.84 -6.18
N ALA A 234 2.10 9.97 -4.95
CA ALA A 234 2.90 10.41 -3.81
C ALA A 234 4.04 9.44 -3.50
N ILE A 235 3.83 8.12 -3.67
CA ILE A 235 4.86 7.09 -3.47
C ILE A 235 6.11 7.37 -4.31
N LYS A 236 5.95 7.81 -5.57
CA LYS A 236 7.06 8.12 -6.50
C LYS A 236 7.95 9.25 -5.99
N ILE A 237 7.45 10.08 -5.08
CA ILE A 237 8.19 11.18 -4.44
C ILE A 237 8.71 10.75 -3.07
N LEU A 238 7.83 10.20 -2.22
CA LEU A 238 8.15 9.76 -0.86
C LEU A 238 9.26 8.70 -0.83
N PHE A 239 9.27 7.80 -1.82
CA PHE A 239 10.21 6.69 -1.91
C PHE A 239 11.21 6.86 -3.07
N ALA A 240 11.40 8.10 -3.56
CA ALA A 240 12.27 8.40 -4.69
C ALA A 240 13.73 7.97 -4.49
N SER A 241 14.19 7.87 -3.25
CA SER A 241 15.54 7.42 -2.88
C SER A 241 15.81 5.93 -3.18
N GLN A 242 14.78 5.13 -3.49
CA GLN A 242 14.98 3.76 -4.01
C GLN A 242 15.62 3.77 -5.40
N ARG A 243 15.39 4.83 -6.19
CA ARG A 243 15.97 4.98 -7.53
C ARG A 243 17.49 5.07 -7.42
N GLY A 244 18.19 4.11 -8.01
CA GLY A 244 19.65 4.06 -8.02
C GLY A 244 20.30 3.29 -6.85
N ALA A 245 19.51 2.57 -6.04
CA ALA A 245 19.98 1.64 -5.00
C ALA A 245 20.13 0.19 -5.50
#